data_AF-A0A9J5YUB7-F1
#
_entry.id   AF-A0A9J5YUB7-F1
#
_cell.length_a   1.000
_cell.length_b   1.000
_cell.length_c   1.000
_cell.angle_alpha   90.00
_cell.angle_beta   90.00
_cell.angle_gamma   90.00
#
_symmetry.space_group_name_H-M   'P 1'
#
loop_
_entity.id
_entity.type
_entity.pdbx_description
1 polymer ?
#
loop_
_entity_poly.entity_id
_entity_poly.type
_entity_poly.pdbx_seq_one_letter_code
_entity_poly.pdbx_strand_id
1 'polypeptide(L)'
;MSDNRSQRRRVGESSESGIYNERILILVFASMNWDIRTLCQTASVNRKLRAVARRILWRELCVYRAPQMITALTDGSPSGRIGGGWQAMAKLMFFCNGCQSTRHFQVRESASGHFVKTSRFSKTSGRSFLVKKCRSDLLYVSDPCEHPTGSDDLGLFRGVFWGFMKSRTRASLIRRRVELEEGAKCPFCRARVWSMTAARLIPKSAARRLGSMETGLEYFVCVNGHLYGACWLVPLSSDEGEEKDGDDEDEAEDSSEEADQRFDGGGYFHRGNQIVINGCLNYGLTS
;
A
#
# COMPACT_ATOMS: atom_id res chain seq x y z
N MET A 1 -31.46 39.62 -52.76
CA MET A 1 -30.87 38.28 -52.81
C MET A 1 -29.60 38.33 -51.96
N SER A 2 -29.75 38.13 -50.65
CA SER A 2 -29.41 36.88 -49.93
C SER A 2 -27.92 36.87 -49.57
N ASP A 3 -27.45 36.66 -48.34
CA ASP A 3 -28.10 36.32 -47.10
C ASP A 3 -27.22 36.71 -45.91
N ASN A 4 -27.90 36.91 -44.80
CA ASN A 4 -27.44 37.35 -43.50
C ASN A 4 -26.89 36.16 -42.70
N ARG A 5 -25.67 36.23 -42.13
CA ARG A 5 -25.36 35.53 -40.87
C ARG A 5 -24.10 36.03 -40.18
N SER A 6 -24.32 37.07 -39.38
CA SER A 6 -23.87 37.20 -37.99
C SER A 6 -22.72 36.27 -37.58
N GLN A 7 -21.50 36.83 -37.54
CA GLN A 7 -20.44 36.37 -36.62
C GLN A 7 -20.91 36.62 -35.19
N ARG A 8 -21.83 35.79 -34.70
CA ARG A 8 -22.06 35.59 -33.28
C ARG A 8 -20.80 34.92 -32.75
N ARG A 9 -19.93 35.74 -32.15
CA ARG A 9 -18.98 35.33 -31.12
C ARG A 9 -19.65 34.25 -30.27
N ARG A 10 -19.25 32.99 -30.43
CA ARG A 10 -19.46 32.00 -29.38
C ARG A 10 -18.47 32.32 -28.27
N VAL A 11 -18.79 33.36 -27.51
CA VAL A 11 -18.55 33.34 -26.07
C VAL A 11 -19.43 32.21 -25.56
N GLY A 12 -18.90 31.00 -25.62
CA GLY A 12 -19.49 29.88 -24.90
C GLY A 12 -19.35 30.23 -23.43
N GLU A 13 -20.49 30.58 -22.83
CA GLU A 13 -20.70 30.86 -21.42
C GLU A 13 -19.87 29.91 -20.54
N SER A 14 -18.76 30.43 -20.05
CA SER A 14 -18.02 29.88 -18.92
C SER A 14 -18.78 30.24 -17.65
N SER A 15 -19.98 29.69 -17.47
CA SER A 15 -20.81 30.00 -16.31
C SER A 15 -21.89 28.95 -16.10
N GLU A 16 -21.46 27.75 -15.74
CA GLU A 16 -22.15 26.97 -14.72
C GLU A 16 -21.16 25.99 -14.11
N SER A 17 -20.36 26.48 -13.16
CA SER A 17 -19.57 25.60 -12.34
C SER A 17 -20.53 24.79 -11.46
N GLY A 18 -21.05 23.65 -11.93
CA GLY A 18 -21.94 22.75 -11.16
C GLY A 18 -21.34 22.18 -9.85
N ILE A 19 -20.13 22.62 -9.50
CA ILE A 19 -19.53 22.50 -8.18
C ILE A 19 -19.14 23.94 -7.83
N TYR A 20 -19.95 24.57 -7.00
CA TYR A 20 -19.76 25.95 -6.56
C TYR A 20 -18.60 26.06 -5.56
N ASN A 21 -18.51 25.06 -4.66
CA ASN A 21 -17.47 25.01 -3.65
C ASN A 21 -17.08 23.55 -3.35
N GLU A 22 -15.84 23.19 -3.64
CA GLU A 22 -15.33 21.84 -3.38
C GLU A 22 -15.23 21.51 -1.89
N ARG A 23 -15.18 22.51 -1.01
CA ARG A 23 -15.20 22.33 0.45
C ARG A 23 -16.52 21.72 0.91
N ILE A 24 -17.62 21.97 0.21
CA ILE A 24 -18.90 21.31 0.47
C ILE A 24 -18.76 19.80 0.26
N LEU A 25 -18.06 19.36 -0.80
CA LEU A 25 -17.83 17.94 -1.04
C LEU A 25 -17.02 17.32 0.09
N ILE A 26 -15.98 17.99 0.59
CA ILE A 26 -15.21 17.52 1.75
C ILE A 26 -16.12 17.33 2.96
N LEU A 27 -17.00 18.31 3.26
CA LEU A 27 -17.94 18.23 4.38
C LEU A 27 -18.96 17.08 4.22
N VAL A 28 -19.48 16.90 3.00
CA VAL A 28 -20.36 15.78 2.67
C VAL A 28 -19.64 14.45 2.88
N PHE A 29 -18.42 14.28 2.36
CA PHE A 29 -17.67 13.05 2.58
C PHE A 29 -17.32 12.81 4.05
N ALA A 30 -17.06 13.87 4.82
CA ALA A 30 -16.84 13.78 6.26
C ALA A 30 -18.10 13.28 6.99
N SER A 31 -19.31 13.74 6.64
CA SER A 31 -20.55 13.32 7.30
C SER A 31 -20.91 11.85 7.05
N MET A 32 -20.33 11.22 6.03
CA MET A 32 -20.48 9.80 5.69
C MET A 32 -19.19 9.01 5.98
N ASN A 33 -18.38 9.48 6.93
CA ASN A 33 -17.16 8.80 7.43
C ASN A 33 -16.18 8.41 6.31
N TRP A 34 -16.11 9.21 5.27
CA TRP A 34 -15.30 8.96 4.08
C TRP A 34 -15.50 7.54 3.54
N ASP A 35 -16.74 7.17 3.20
CA ASP A 35 -17.03 5.89 2.56
C ASP A 35 -16.41 5.82 1.15
N ILE A 36 -15.59 4.78 0.95
CA ILE A 36 -14.84 4.55 -0.29
C ILE A 36 -15.76 4.22 -1.47
N ARG A 37 -16.87 3.50 -1.26
CA ARG A 37 -17.78 3.11 -2.34
C ARG A 37 -18.50 4.33 -2.88
N THR A 38 -18.99 5.20 -1.99
CA THR A 38 -19.58 6.48 -2.39
C THR A 38 -18.58 7.35 -3.14
N LEU A 39 -17.32 7.43 -2.69
CA LEU A 39 -16.30 8.22 -3.39
C LEU A 39 -16.04 7.68 -4.81
N CYS A 40 -15.94 6.35 -4.96
CA CYS A 40 -15.82 5.71 -6.27
C CYS A 40 -17.01 6.04 -7.19
N GLN A 41 -18.24 5.97 -6.67
CA GLN A 41 -19.44 6.32 -7.42
C GLN A 41 -19.45 7.81 -7.80
N THR A 42 -19.17 8.72 -6.86
CA THR A 42 -19.09 10.16 -7.15
C THR A 42 -18.05 10.46 -8.24
N ALA A 43 -16.89 9.82 -8.21
CA ALA A 43 -15.85 10.00 -9.22
C ALA A 43 -16.21 9.39 -10.59
N SER A 44 -17.20 8.50 -10.66
CA SER A 44 -17.67 7.91 -11.92
C SER A 44 -18.76 8.76 -12.60
N VAL A 45 -19.51 9.57 -11.84
CA VAL A 45 -20.64 10.39 -12.35
C VAL A 45 -20.25 11.30 -13.52
N ASN A 46 -19.21 12.14 -13.37
CA ASN A 46 -18.78 13.03 -14.45
C ASN A 46 -17.29 13.40 -14.37
N ARG A 47 -16.77 14.02 -15.45
CA ARG A 47 -15.35 14.41 -15.56
C ARG A 47 -14.92 15.43 -14.51
N LYS A 48 -15.81 16.33 -14.11
CA LYS A 48 -15.51 17.38 -13.12
C LYS A 48 -15.34 16.78 -11.72
N LEU A 49 -16.30 15.97 -11.25
CA LEU A 49 -16.21 15.25 -9.99
C LEU A 49 -15.00 14.30 -9.96
N ARG A 50 -14.71 13.63 -11.08
CA ARG A 50 -13.49 12.83 -11.21
C ARG A 50 -12.22 13.66 -11.03
N ALA A 51 -12.17 14.88 -11.60
CA ALA A 51 -11.04 15.78 -11.45
C ALA A 51 -10.89 16.27 -9.99
N VAL A 52 -12.00 16.63 -9.33
CA VAL A 52 -12.00 17.00 -7.90
C VAL A 52 -11.53 15.82 -7.05
N ALA A 53 -12.03 14.61 -7.31
CA ALA A 53 -11.61 13.40 -6.59
C ALA A 53 -10.10 13.18 -6.69
N ARG A 54 -9.56 13.25 -7.92
CA ARG A 54 -8.12 13.14 -8.20
C ARG A 54 -7.27 14.19 -7.49
N ARG A 55 -7.77 15.42 -7.38
CA ARG A 55 -7.02 16.55 -6.81
C ARG A 55 -7.05 16.55 -5.28
N ILE A 56 -8.21 16.29 -4.66
CA ILE A 56 -8.38 16.46 -3.22
C ILE A 56 -9.01 15.24 -2.50
N LEU A 57 -10.08 14.63 -3.03
CA LEU A 57 -10.88 13.70 -2.21
C LEU A 57 -10.13 12.41 -1.86
N TRP A 58 -9.33 11.86 -2.78
CA TRP A 58 -8.53 10.66 -2.46
C TRP A 58 -7.50 10.93 -1.36
N ARG A 59 -6.92 12.14 -1.34
CA ARG A 59 -5.98 12.55 -0.29
C ARG A 59 -6.68 12.61 1.05
N GLU A 60 -7.78 13.34 1.13
CA GLU A 60 -8.54 13.50 2.36
C GLU A 60 -9.05 12.15 2.90
N LEU A 61 -9.53 11.25 2.04
CA LEU A 61 -9.86 9.88 2.41
C LEU A 61 -8.68 9.14 3.07
N CYS A 62 -7.50 9.18 2.43
CA CYS A 62 -6.33 8.47 2.94
C CYS A 62 -5.87 9.04 4.29
N VAL A 63 -5.84 10.36 4.42
CA VAL A 63 -5.50 11.07 5.66
C VAL A 63 -6.49 10.72 6.77
N TYR A 64 -7.79 10.72 6.50
CA TYR A 64 -8.82 10.36 7.46
C TYR A 64 -8.68 8.91 7.96
N ARG A 65 -8.37 7.98 7.05
CA ARG A 65 -8.39 6.54 7.35
C ARG A 65 -7.11 6.01 7.98
N ALA A 66 -5.96 6.60 7.71
CA ALA A 66 -4.68 6.16 8.26
C ALA A 66 -3.74 7.34 8.56
N PRO A 67 -4.14 8.28 9.44
CA PRO A 67 -3.44 9.55 9.63
C PRO A 67 -1.96 9.36 9.98
N GLN A 68 -1.63 8.43 10.88
CA GLN A 68 -0.25 8.20 11.31
C GLN A 68 0.64 7.64 10.19
N MET A 69 0.10 6.68 9.42
CA MET A 69 0.82 6.12 8.28
C MET A 69 1.03 7.17 7.19
N ILE A 70 0.00 7.96 6.87
CA ILE A 70 0.11 8.99 5.85
C ILE A 70 1.10 10.07 6.27
N THR A 71 1.04 10.56 7.51
CA THR A 71 2.01 11.53 8.04
C THR A 71 3.44 11.02 7.93
N ALA A 72 3.69 9.75 8.27
CA ALA A 72 5.01 9.14 8.11
C ALA A 72 5.42 9.05 6.63
N LEU A 73 4.47 8.70 5.73
CA LEU A 73 4.75 8.56 4.31
C LEU A 73 5.00 9.89 3.59
N THR A 74 4.52 11.01 4.15
CA THR A 74 4.64 12.35 3.55
C THR A 74 5.67 13.23 4.26
N ASP A 75 6.49 12.68 5.16
CA ASP A 75 7.44 13.44 6.01
C ASP A 75 6.76 14.57 6.81
N GLY A 76 5.50 14.35 7.21
CA GLY A 76 4.68 15.37 7.83
C GLY A 76 4.34 16.57 6.94
N SER A 77 4.77 16.58 5.67
CA SER A 77 4.51 17.66 4.74
C SER A 77 3.08 17.57 4.18
N PRO A 78 2.26 18.64 4.29
CA PRO A 78 0.94 18.68 3.67
C PRO A 78 0.98 18.55 2.14
N SER A 79 2.10 18.90 1.51
CA SER A 79 2.35 18.80 0.07
C SER A 79 3.18 17.56 -0.31
N GLY A 80 3.46 16.67 0.65
CA GLY A 80 4.24 15.46 0.43
C GLY A 80 3.65 14.60 -0.69
N ARG A 81 4.52 14.15 -1.59
CA ARG A 81 4.14 13.31 -2.72
C ARG A 81 4.20 11.85 -2.31
N ILE A 82 3.09 11.13 -2.53
CA ILE A 82 3.05 9.68 -2.37
C ILE A 82 3.34 9.02 -3.72
N GLY A 83 4.19 7.98 -3.72
CA GLY A 83 4.51 7.19 -4.91
C GLY A 83 3.23 6.72 -5.61
N GLY A 84 3.13 6.95 -6.93
CA GLY A 84 1.92 6.60 -7.70
C GLY A 84 0.65 7.41 -7.40
N GLY A 85 0.70 8.36 -6.47
CA GLY A 85 -0.38 9.31 -6.16
C GLY A 85 -1.47 8.79 -5.20
N TRP A 86 -2.34 9.70 -4.75
CA TRP A 86 -3.37 9.44 -3.74
C TRP A 86 -4.40 8.39 -4.14
N GLN A 87 -4.74 8.28 -5.44
CA GLN A 87 -5.65 7.25 -5.91
C GLN A 87 -5.03 5.84 -5.78
N ALA A 88 -3.72 5.70 -6.02
CA ALA A 88 -3.03 4.44 -5.83
C ALA A 88 -2.95 4.07 -4.34
N MET A 89 -2.68 5.06 -3.49
CA MET A 89 -2.73 4.88 -2.03
C MET A 89 -4.13 4.41 -1.56
N ALA A 90 -5.20 5.05 -2.04
CA ALA A 90 -6.55 4.63 -1.70
C ALA A 90 -6.84 3.18 -2.14
N LYS A 91 -6.47 2.80 -3.38
CA LYS A 91 -6.59 1.41 -3.82
C LYS A 91 -5.77 0.46 -2.94
N LEU A 92 -4.54 0.83 -2.63
CA LEU A 92 -3.67 0.06 -1.75
C LEU A 92 -4.26 -0.08 -0.34
N MET A 93 -5.00 0.90 0.17
CA MET A 93 -5.62 0.78 1.49
C MET A 93 -6.87 -0.11 1.48
N PHE A 94 -7.70 -0.01 0.42
CA PHE A 94 -9.06 -0.54 0.42
C PHE A 94 -9.35 -1.69 -0.54
N PHE A 95 -8.41 -2.07 -1.40
CA PHE A 95 -8.65 -3.07 -2.45
C PHE A 95 -7.66 -4.22 -2.37
N CYS A 96 -8.20 -5.44 -2.25
CA CYS A 96 -7.47 -6.67 -2.52
C CYS A 96 -7.44 -6.89 -4.04
N ASN A 97 -6.26 -7.07 -4.63
CA ASN A 97 -6.14 -7.25 -6.08
C ASN A 97 -6.50 -8.65 -6.58
N GLY A 98 -6.85 -9.57 -5.68
CA GLY A 98 -6.99 -10.98 -6.02
C GLY A 98 -5.65 -11.62 -6.36
N CYS A 99 -5.70 -12.82 -6.93
CA CYS A 99 -4.51 -13.58 -7.25
C CYS A 99 -4.73 -14.40 -8.53
N GLN A 100 -3.66 -14.50 -9.31
CA GLN A 100 -3.56 -15.39 -10.48
C GLN A 100 -2.21 -16.09 -10.38
N SER A 101 -2.13 -17.30 -10.95
CA SER A 101 -0.88 -18.05 -10.97
C SER A 101 0.24 -17.28 -11.65
N THR A 102 1.42 -17.31 -11.03
CA THR A 102 2.65 -16.78 -11.56
C THR A 102 3.65 -17.91 -11.79
N ARG A 103 4.83 -17.59 -12.34
CA ARG A 103 5.90 -18.57 -12.51
C ARG A 103 6.44 -19.14 -11.19
N HIS A 104 6.30 -18.42 -10.07
CA HIS A 104 6.81 -18.85 -8.76
C HIS A 104 5.71 -19.13 -7.73
N PHE A 105 4.44 -18.88 -8.07
CA PHE A 105 3.32 -19.07 -7.16
C PHE A 105 2.10 -19.59 -7.94
N GLN A 106 1.85 -20.89 -7.86
CA GLN A 106 0.76 -21.56 -8.58
C GLN A 106 -0.48 -21.65 -7.70
N VAL A 107 -1.61 -21.12 -8.16
CA VAL A 107 -2.90 -21.20 -7.46
C VAL A 107 -3.85 -22.06 -8.29
N ARG A 108 -4.62 -22.95 -7.65
CA ARG A 108 -5.59 -23.82 -8.33
C ARG A 108 -6.74 -23.02 -8.94
N GLU A 109 -7.25 -22.04 -8.18
CA GLU A 109 -8.35 -21.17 -8.58
C GLU A 109 -7.95 -19.71 -8.42
N SER A 110 -8.22 -18.89 -9.44
CA SER A 110 -7.90 -17.46 -9.37
C SER A 110 -8.82 -16.77 -8.36
N ALA A 111 -8.24 -16.03 -7.42
CA ALA A 111 -8.99 -15.19 -6.50
C ALA A 111 -9.37 -13.86 -7.18
N SER A 112 -10.64 -13.47 -7.12
CA SER A 112 -11.09 -12.18 -7.64
C SER A 112 -10.77 -11.03 -6.68
N GLY A 113 -10.49 -9.86 -7.24
CA GLY A 113 -10.24 -8.64 -6.46
C GLY A 113 -11.53 -8.05 -5.88
N HIS A 114 -11.45 -7.49 -4.68
CA HIS A 114 -12.61 -6.95 -3.96
C HIS A 114 -12.21 -5.83 -2.97
N PHE A 115 -13.21 -5.10 -2.47
CA PHE A 115 -12.99 -4.14 -1.38
C PHE A 115 -12.83 -4.85 -0.05
N VAL A 116 -11.70 -4.65 0.60
CA VAL A 116 -11.46 -5.23 1.93
C VAL A 116 -12.36 -4.57 2.98
N LYS A 117 -12.81 -5.37 3.95
CA LYS A 117 -13.63 -4.86 5.06
C LYS A 117 -12.81 -4.00 6.01
N THR A 118 -11.62 -4.49 6.36
CA THR A 118 -10.66 -3.83 7.23
C THR A 118 -9.25 -4.00 6.65
N SER A 119 -8.40 -3.02 6.92
CA SER A 119 -6.98 -3.11 6.55
C SER A 119 -6.17 -2.41 7.62
N ARG A 120 -5.29 -3.16 8.28
CA ARG A 120 -4.32 -2.59 9.22
C ARG A 120 -2.95 -2.69 8.59
N PHE A 121 -2.28 -1.56 8.48
CA PHE A 121 -0.90 -1.49 8.01
C PHE A 121 0.02 -1.33 9.21
N SER A 122 1.05 -2.16 9.28
CA SER A 122 1.99 -2.15 10.38
C SER A 122 3.43 -1.97 9.90
N LYS A 123 4.13 -1.05 10.56
CA LYS A 123 5.59 -0.86 10.41
C LYS A 123 6.36 -2.03 10.99
N THR A 124 5.89 -2.62 12.09
CA THR A 124 6.56 -3.78 12.70
C THR A 124 6.46 -5.00 11.80
N SER A 125 5.28 -5.25 11.23
CA SER A 125 5.08 -6.30 10.22
C SER A 125 6.02 -6.06 9.04
N GLY A 126 6.08 -4.83 8.50
CA GLY A 126 6.95 -4.52 7.37
C GLY A 126 8.45 -4.71 7.63
N ARG A 127 8.94 -4.58 8.87
CA ARG A 127 10.35 -4.92 9.19
C ARG A 127 10.66 -6.39 8.95
N SER A 128 9.69 -7.28 9.13
CA SER A 128 9.86 -8.72 8.86
C SER A 128 9.95 -9.06 7.37
N PHE A 129 9.58 -8.14 6.48
CA PHE A 129 9.68 -8.31 5.02
C PHE A 129 11.00 -7.78 4.44
N LEU A 130 11.91 -7.33 5.30
CA LEU A 130 13.18 -6.73 4.89
C LEU A 130 14.36 -7.60 5.35
N VAL A 131 15.20 -8.01 4.40
CA VAL A 131 16.50 -8.63 4.70
C VAL A 131 17.35 -7.71 5.58
N LYS A 132 18.27 -8.28 6.38
CA LYS A 132 19.08 -7.58 7.40
C LYS A 132 19.64 -6.24 6.92
N LYS A 133 20.29 -6.22 5.74
CA LYS A 133 20.87 -5.01 5.13
C LYS A 133 19.86 -3.91 4.74
N CYS A 134 18.58 -4.25 4.59
CA CYS A 134 17.51 -3.33 4.22
C CYS A 134 16.66 -2.89 5.41
N ARG A 135 16.91 -3.37 6.64
CA ARG A 135 16.04 -3.14 7.81
C ARG A 135 15.87 -1.68 8.27
N SER A 136 16.68 -0.74 7.78
CA SER A 136 16.40 0.71 8.02
C SER A 136 15.35 1.28 7.09
N ASP A 137 15.02 0.59 6.01
CA ASP A 137 13.94 1.04 5.14
C ASP A 137 12.63 0.99 5.91
N LEU A 138 11.76 1.95 5.62
CA LEU A 138 10.47 2.03 6.27
C LEU A 138 9.42 1.46 5.32
N LEU A 139 8.91 0.29 5.68
CA LEU A 139 7.88 -0.44 4.95
C LEU A 139 6.68 -0.65 5.88
N TYR A 140 5.50 -0.31 5.41
CA TYR A 140 4.24 -0.72 6.02
C TYR A 140 3.67 -1.90 5.24
N VAL A 141 3.23 -2.96 5.94
CA VAL A 141 2.57 -4.12 5.32
C VAL A 141 1.22 -4.34 5.99
N SER A 142 0.21 -4.69 5.19
CA SER A 142 -1.13 -5.01 5.67
C SER A 142 -1.18 -6.40 6.27
N ASP A 143 -2.14 -6.63 7.15
CA ASP A 143 -2.58 -8.00 7.42
C ASP A 143 -3.10 -8.65 6.10
N PRO A 144 -2.94 -9.97 5.91
CA PRO A 144 -3.44 -10.66 4.73
C PRO A 144 -4.97 -10.61 4.66
N CYS A 145 -5.48 -10.48 3.44
CA CYS A 145 -6.86 -10.82 3.12
C CYS A 145 -6.92 -12.32 2.85
N GLU A 146 -7.69 -13.04 3.65
CA GLU A 146 -7.83 -14.50 3.55
C GLU A 146 -8.84 -14.88 2.46
N HIS A 147 -8.46 -15.86 1.65
CA HIS A 147 -9.25 -16.42 0.58
C HIS A 147 -9.27 -17.94 0.73
N PRO A 148 -10.40 -18.54 1.13
CA PRO A 148 -10.51 -19.98 1.23
C PRO A 148 -10.34 -20.63 -0.14
N THR A 149 -9.38 -21.56 -0.27
CA THR A 149 -9.18 -22.33 -1.51
C THR A 149 -9.24 -23.83 -1.23
N GLY A 150 -10.40 -24.29 -0.76
CA GLY A 150 -10.68 -25.72 -0.53
C GLY A 150 -9.88 -26.33 0.61
N SER A 151 -8.63 -26.73 0.35
CA SER A 151 -7.73 -27.37 1.31
C SER A 151 -6.79 -26.38 2.02
N ASP A 152 -6.39 -25.32 1.33
CA ASP A 152 -5.40 -24.35 1.80
C ASP A 152 -6.00 -22.95 1.76
N ASP A 153 -5.63 -22.09 2.71
CA ASP A 153 -6.08 -20.70 2.72
C ASP A 153 -5.02 -19.81 2.06
N LEU A 154 -5.47 -18.97 1.13
CA LEU A 154 -4.62 -18.03 0.41
C LEU A 154 -4.65 -16.67 1.11
N GLY A 155 -3.49 -16.19 1.58
CA GLY A 155 -3.32 -14.87 2.17
C GLY A 155 -2.79 -13.85 1.17
N LEU A 156 -3.58 -12.81 0.87
CA LEU A 156 -3.19 -11.72 -0.03
C LEU A 156 -2.87 -10.45 0.74
N PHE A 157 -1.62 -9.98 0.66
CA PHE A 157 -1.14 -8.84 1.42
C PHE A 157 -0.57 -7.76 0.50
N ARG A 158 -0.45 -6.56 1.07
CA ARG A 158 -0.03 -5.35 0.34
C ARG A 158 0.77 -4.45 1.26
N GLY A 159 1.58 -3.58 0.68
CA GLY A 159 2.46 -2.75 1.47
C GLY A 159 2.94 -1.52 0.73
N VAL A 160 3.52 -0.59 1.47
CA VAL A 160 4.06 0.64 0.90
C VAL A 160 5.34 1.04 1.61
N PHE A 161 6.38 1.28 0.81
CA PHE A 161 7.63 1.88 1.25
C PHE A 161 7.47 3.38 1.39
N TRP A 162 8.02 3.92 2.46
CA TRP A 162 8.43 5.32 2.48
C TRP A 162 9.75 5.48 1.73
N GLY A 163 9.85 6.55 0.92
CA GLY A 163 11.12 6.93 0.30
C GLY A 163 11.76 5.86 -0.59
N PHE A 164 10.99 4.97 -1.23
CA PHE A 164 11.51 3.80 -1.96
C PHE A 164 12.64 4.13 -2.97
N MET A 165 12.60 5.30 -3.60
CA MET A 165 13.66 5.73 -4.53
C MET A 165 15.04 5.83 -3.89
N LYS A 166 15.08 6.12 -2.58
CA LYS A 166 16.28 6.28 -1.76
C LYS A 166 16.53 5.07 -0.84
N SER A 167 15.74 3.99 -0.97
CA SER A 167 15.81 2.85 -0.05
C SER A 167 16.97 1.91 -0.35
N ARG A 168 17.45 1.21 0.68
CA ARG A 168 18.46 0.15 0.55
C ARG A 168 17.93 -1.06 -0.21
N THR A 169 16.62 -1.30 -0.16
CA THR A 169 15.92 -2.31 -0.95
C THR A 169 16.04 -2.03 -2.43
N ARG A 170 15.77 -0.79 -2.87
CA ARG A 170 15.93 -0.41 -4.28
C ARG A 170 17.40 -0.48 -4.71
N ALA A 171 18.32 0.01 -3.87
CA ALA A 171 19.74 -0.09 -4.16
C ALA A 171 20.18 -1.55 -4.33
N SER A 172 19.66 -2.47 -3.51
CA SER A 172 19.93 -3.91 -3.62
C SER A 172 19.38 -4.53 -4.91
N LEU A 173 18.17 -4.15 -5.33
CA LEU A 173 17.58 -4.60 -6.61
C LEU A 173 18.45 -4.17 -7.80
N ILE A 174 18.94 -2.92 -7.78
CA ILE A 174 19.80 -2.37 -8.84
C ILE A 174 21.18 -3.04 -8.83
N ARG A 175 21.82 -3.17 -7.65
CA ARG A 175 23.15 -3.82 -7.53
C ARG A 175 23.11 -5.26 -8.04
N ARG A 176 22.01 -5.98 -7.78
CA ARG A 176 21.79 -7.34 -8.27
C ARG A 176 21.35 -7.43 -9.74
N ARG A 177 21.21 -6.28 -10.43
CA ARG A 177 20.76 -6.20 -11.83
C ARG A 177 19.44 -6.96 -12.07
N VAL A 178 18.53 -6.91 -11.09
CA VAL A 178 17.24 -7.58 -11.21
C VAL A 178 16.40 -6.84 -12.24
N GLU A 179 15.95 -7.57 -13.26
CA GLU A 179 15.09 -7.03 -14.30
C GLU A 179 13.68 -6.77 -13.77
N LEU A 180 13.00 -5.81 -14.38
CA LEU A 180 11.59 -5.56 -14.12
C LEU A 180 10.76 -6.63 -14.85
N GLU A 181 9.70 -7.09 -14.20
CA GLU A 181 8.76 -8.05 -14.77
C GLU A 181 8.04 -7.46 -15.98
N GLU A 182 8.13 -8.13 -17.13
CA GLU A 182 7.45 -7.69 -18.35
C GLU A 182 5.94 -7.97 -18.30
N GLY A 183 5.56 -9.14 -17.77
CA GLY A 183 4.17 -9.60 -17.69
C GLY A 183 3.38 -9.08 -16.48
N ALA A 184 4.04 -8.48 -15.50
CA ALA A 184 3.40 -8.02 -14.26
C ALA A 184 3.48 -6.51 -14.08
N LYS A 185 2.40 -5.93 -13.55
CA LYS A 185 2.31 -4.50 -13.21
C LYS A 185 1.68 -4.34 -11.84
N CYS A 186 2.04 -3.27 -11.16
CA CYS A 186 1.45 -2.92 -9.87
C CYS A 186 -0.07 -2.78 -10.00
N PRO A 187 -0.88 -3.52 -9.23
CA PRO A 187 -2.33 -3.46 -9.35
C PRO A 187 -2.89 -2.07 -8.98
N PHE A 188 -2.17 -1.33 -8.14
CA PHE A 188 -2.62 -0.05 -7.58
C PHE A 188 -2.30 1.14 -8.50
N CYS A 189 -1.05 1.24 -9.00
CA CYS A 189 -0.58 2.37 -9.82
C CYS A 189 -0.16 2.00 -11.24
N ARG A 190 -0.24 0.72 -11.64
CA ARG A 190 0.11 0.20 -12.98
C ARG A 190 1.57 0.37 -13.39
N ALA A 191 2.44 0.78 -12.47
CA ALA A 191 3.86 0.88 -12.72
C ALA A 191 4.52 -0.51 -12.79
N ARG A 192 5.69 -0.59 -13.46
CA ARG A 192 6.50 -1.80 -13.56
C ARG A 192 6.97 -2.27 -12.17
N VAL A 193 7.21 -3.58 -12.04
CA VAL A 193 7.51 -4.23 -10.76
C VAL A 193 8.74 -5.10 -10.84
N TRP A 194 9.43 -5.26 -9.72
CA TRP A 194 10.45 -6.28 -9.51
C TRP A 194 9.83 -7.45 -8.74
N SER A 195 10.21 -8.69 -9.10
CA SER A 195 9.96 -9.87 -8.25
C SER A 195 10.97 -9.93 -7.12
N MET A 196 10.50 -9.92 -5.88
CA MET A 196 11.37 -10.02 -4.71
C MET A 196 11.90 -11.46 -4.53
N THR A 197 11.14 -12.45 -5.01
CA THR A 197 11.55 -13.86 -5.10
C THR A 197 12.74 -14.00 -6.06
N ALA A 198 12.62 -13.52 -7.30
CA ALA A 198 13.72 -13.56 -8.28
C ALA A 198 14.95 -12.78 -7.80
N ALA A 199 14.73 -11.69 -7.07
CA ALA A 199 15.80 -10.90 -6.46
C ALA A 199 16.51 -11.59 -5.28
N ARG A 200 15.98 -12.70 -4.75
CA ARG A 200 16.41 -13.33 -3.50
C ARG A 200 16.44 -12.34 -2.33
N LEU A 201 15.37 -11.56 -2.19
CA LEU A 201 15.20 -10.54 -1.14
C LEU A 201 14.00 -10.82 -0.23
N ILE A 202 13.51 -12.06 -0.22
CA ILE A 202 12.48 -12.54 0.70
C ILE A 202 13.16 -13.18 1.91
N PRO A 203 13.12 -12.55 3.11
CA PRO A 203 13.64 -13.17 4.32
C PRO A 203 12.66 -14.20 4.88
N LYS A 204 13.17 -15.23 5.58
CA LYS A 204 12.35 -16.25 6.27
C LYS A 204 11.35 -15.63 7.27
N SER A 205 11.74 -14.53 7.90
CA SER A 205 10.89 -13.77 8.83
C SER A 205 9.57 -13.30 8.21
N ALA A 206 9.50 -13.15 6.88
CA ALA A 206 8.27 -12.74 6.20
C ALA A 206 7.21 -13.85 6.25
N ALA A 207 7.60 -15.10 5.95
CA ALA A 207 6.72 -16.25 6.00
C ALA A 207 6.20 -16.49 7.44
N ARG A 208 7.11 -16.47 8.43
CA ARG A 208 6.74 -16.57 9.85
C ARG A 208 5.76 -15.48 10.29
N ARG A 209 5.99 -14.24 9.85
CA ARG A 209 5.09 -13.11 10.17
C ARG A 209 3.69 -13.28 9.57
N LEU A 210 3.59 -13.97 8.44
CA LEU A 210 2.34 -14.23 7.74
C LEU A 210 1.62 -15.51 8.19
N GLY A 211 2.25 -16.35 9.03
CA GLY A 211 1.75 -17.69 9.31
C GLY A 211 1.74 -18.57 8.05
N SER A 212 2.75 -18.41 7.20
CA SER A 212 2.88 -19.10 5.92
C SER A 212 4.04 -20.09 5.94
N MET A 213 3.98 -21.12 5.08
CA MET A 213 5.12 -22.00 4.84
C MET A 213 6.32 -21.23 4.27
N GLU A 214 7.55 -21.63 4.62
CA GLU A 214 8.77 -20.90 4.23
C GLU A 214 8.91 -20.69 2.71
N THR A 215 8.44 -21.64 1.90
CA THR A 215 8.49 -21.58 0.43
C THR A 215 7.16 -21.17 -0.20
N GLY A 216 6.16 -20.82 0.61
CA GLY A 216 4.80 -20.54 0.18
C GLY A 216 4.52 -19.05 -0.04
N LEU A 217 5.52 -18.23 -0.37
CA LEU A 217 5.41 -16.77 -0.39
C LEU A 217 6.00 -16.17 -1.69
N GLU A 218 5.24 -15.29 -2.34
CA GLU A 218 5.72 -14.44 -3.42
C GLU A 218 5.25 -12.99 -3.22
N TYR A 219 6.13 -12.03 -3.47
CA TYR A 219 5.73 -10.63 -3.57
C TYR A 219 6.58 -9.81 -4.54
N PHE A 220 5.98 -8.71 -4.97
CA PHE A 220 6.52 -7.78 -5.94
C PHE A 220 6.56 -6.38 -5.36
N VAL A 221 7.53 -5.57 -5.79
CA VAL A 221 7.60 -4.15 -5.44
C VAL A 221 7.69 -3.31 -6.71
N CYS A 222 6.83 -2.31 -6.84
CA CYS A 222 6.82 -1.44 -8.00
C CYS A 222 7.80 -0.27 -7.88
N VAL A 223 8.11 0.37 -9.01
CA VAL A 223 8.97 1.57 -9.05
C VAL A 223 8.43 2.76 -8.26
N ASN A 224 7.21 2.70 -7.70
CA ASN A 224 6.68 3.71 -6.79
C ASN A 224 6.72 3.28 -5.31
N GLY A 225 7.25 2.09 -5.01
CA GLY A 225 7.34 1.56 -3.65
C GLY A 225 6.10 0.84 -3.15
N HIS A 226 5.13 0.50 -4.02
CA HIS A 226 4.01 -0.35 -3.63
C HIS A 226 4.42 -1.82 -3.67
N LEU A 227 4.08 -2.54 -2.62
CA LEU A 227 4.23 -3.97 -2.47
C LEU A 227 2.86 -4.65 -2.62
N TYR A 228 2.84 -5.78 -3.31
CA TYR A 228 1.71 -6.73 -3.26
C TYR A 228 2.27 -8.14 -3.33
N GLY A 229 1.58 -9.08 -2.69
CA GLY A 229 2.01 -10.46 -2.64
C GLY A 229 0.92 -11.42 -2.21
N ALA A 230 1.27 -12.69 -2.32
CA ALA A 230 0.44 -13.83 -2.00
C ALA A 230 1.22 -14.84 -1.17
N CYS A 231 0.53 -15.53 -0.28
CA CYS A 231 1.13 -16.58 0.54
C CYS A 231 0.13 -17.71 0.83
N TRP A 232 0.64 -18.92 0.97
CA TRP A 232 -0.12 -20.06 1.48
C TRP A 232 -0.11 -20.04 3.01
N LEU A 233 -1.27 -19.87 3.61
CA LEU A 233 -1.42 -19.85 5.06
C LEU A 233 -1.41 -21.28 5.58
N VAL A 234 -0.73 -21.49 6.72
CA VAL A 234 -0.70 -22.80 7.37
C VAL A 234 -2.08 -23.06 8.02
N PRO A 235 -2.73 -24.20 7.73
CA PRO A 235 -4.00 -24.55 8.35
C PRO A 235 -3.85 -24.64 9.88
N LEU A 236 -4.78 -24.06 10.62
CA LEU A 236 -4.75 -24.06 12.09
C LEU A 236 -4.89 -25.45 12.73
N SER A 237 -5.09 -26.52 11.94
CA SER A 237 -5.21 -27.91 12.39
C SER A 237 -3.91 -28.72 12.30
N SER A 238 -2.80 -28.15 11.83
CA SER A 238 -1.50 -28.82 11.93
C SER A 238 -0.98 -28.67 13.36
N ASP A 239 -1.34 -29.63 14.20
CA ASP A 239 -0.66 -29.88 15.47
C ASP A 239 0.78 -30.36 15.19
N GLU A 240 1.64 -30.26 16.21
CA GLU A 240 3.06 -30.70 16.30
C GLU A 240 4.14 -29.59 16.19
N GLY A 241 4.79 -29.32 17.34
CA GLY A 241 6.25 -29.46 17.43
C GLY A 241 7.07 -28.18 17.70
N GLU A 242 7.46 -27.99 18.96
CA GLU A 242 8.56 -27.16 19.49
C GLU A 242 9.38 -26.32 18.49
N GLU A 243 9.13 -25.00 18.44
CA GLU A 243 10.04 -24.05 17.80
C GLU A 243 11.31 -23.92 18.67
N LYS A 244 12.42 -24.49 18.21
CA LYS A 244 13.75 -24.08 18.69
C LYS A 244 14.02 -22.67 18.19
N ASP A 245 14.15 -21.72 19.12
CA ASP A 245 14.79 -20.42 18.90
C ASP A 245 16.24 -20.63 18.43
N GLY A 246 16.40 -20.82 17.12
CA GLY A 246 17.67 -20.70 16.43
C GLY A 246 17.84 -19.27 15.97
N ASP A 247 18.65 -18.49 16.69
CA ASP A 247 19.27 -17.28 16.17
C ASP A 247 20.22 -17.68 15.02
N ASP A 248 19.66 -17.94 13.84
CA ASP A 248 20.45 -18.17 12.64
C ASP A 248 20.90 -16.82 12.08
N GLU A 249 22.20 -16.56 12.26
CA GLU A 249 22.93 -15.51 11.61
C GLU A 249 22.84 -15.69 10.09
N ASP A 250 22.10 -14.79 9.42
CA ASP A 250 22.09 -14.69 7.96
C ASP A 250 23.53 -14.40 7.46
N GLU A 251 24.32 -15.44 7.16
CA GLU A 251 25.55 -15.34 6.39
C GLU A 251 25.19 -15.09 4.91
N ALA A 252 25.23 -13.82 4.53
CA ALA A 252 25.43 -13.45 3.15
C ALA A 252 26.86 -12.92 3.00
N GLU A 253 27.78 -13.81 2.64
CA GLU A 253 29.11 -13.45 2.14
C GLU A 253 28.96 -12.54 0.91
N ASP A 254 29.43 -11.30 1.02
CA ASP A 254 30.11 -10.57 -0.07
C ASP A 254 30.88 -9.39 0.54
N SER A 255 32.21 -9.48 0.43
CA SER A 255 33.22 -8.54 0.93
C SER A 255 33.19 -7.20 0.18
N SER A 256 33.29 -6.09 0.89
CA SER A 256 34.03 -4.89 0.42
C SER A 256 34.35 -4.02 1.62
N GLU A 257 35.64 -3.86 1.89
CA GLU A 257 36.21 -2.83 2.75
C GLU A 257 35.79 -1.46 2.21
N GLU A 258 35.17 -0.61 3.03
CA GLU A 258 35.39 0.84 2.97
C GLU A 258 35.25 1.44 4.38
N ALA A 259 36.32 2.09 4.80
CA ALA A 259 36.37 2.96 5.96
C ALA A 259 35.57 4.24 5.67
N ASP A 260 34.75 4.70 6.63
CA ASP A 260 34.92 6.07 7.10
C ASP A 260 34.09 6.44 8.34
N GLN A 261 34.82 7.02 9.28
CA GLN A 261 34.56 8.23 10.05
C GLN A 261 33.23 8.43 10.79
N ARG A 262 33.42 8.52 12.11
CA ARG A 262 32.53 9.04 13.14
C ARG A 262 31.83 10.33 12.70
N PHE A 263 30.51 10.38 12.89
CA PHE A 263 29.80 11.62 13.14
C PHE A 263 29.00 11.49 14.42
N ASP A 264 29.32 12.39 15.34
CA ASP A 264 28.78 12.56 16.67
C ASP A 264 27.61 13.58 16.64
N GLY A 265 26.72 13.50 17.62
CA GLY A 265 25.59 14.43 17.84
C GLY A 265 24.27 13.96 17.23
N GLY A 266 23.13 13.95 17.92
CA GLY A 266 22.74 14.44 19.25
C GLY A 266 21.21 14.41 19.28
N GLY A 267 20.61 13.80 20.30
CA GLY A 267 19.74 14.55 21.20
C GLY A 267 18.27 14.11 21.10
N TYR A 268 17.91 13.10 21.89
CA TYR A 268 16.53 12.69 22.11
C TYR A 268 15.80 13.75 22.95
N PHE A 269 14.86 14.48 22.35
CA PHE A 269 13.87 15.25 23.10
C PHE A 269 12.60 14.42 23.30
N HIS A 270 12.41 13.94 24.53
CA HIS A 270 11.09 13.57 25.04
C HIS A 270 10.23 14.82 25.17
N ARG A 271 9.06 14.82 24.52
CA ARG A 271 7.95 15.67 24.94
C ARG A 271 6.69 14.85 24.94
N GLY A 272 6.24 14.53 26.15
CA GLY A 272 4.91 14.00 26.37
C GLY A 272 3.85 14.98 25.87
N ASN A 273 2.74 14.44 25.37
CA ASN A 273 1.43 15.04 25.53
C ASN A 273 0.37 13.93 25.37
N GLN A 274 -0.24 13.66 26.52
CA GLN A 274 -1.60 13.18 26.79
C GLN A 274 -2.45 12.72 25.60
N ILE A 275 -2.74 11.42 25.58
CA ILE A 275 -3.76 10.80 24.72
C ILE A 275 -5.10 10.94 25.45
N VAL A 276 -6.07 11.60 24.81
CA VAL A 276 -7.48 11.46 25.17
C VAL A 276 -8.03 10.30 24.33
N ILE A 277 -8.21 9.14 24.98
CA ILE A 277 -8.93 8.00 24.42
C ILE A 277 -10.40 8.17 24.79
N ASN A 278 -11.24 8.51 23.82
CA ASN A 278 -12.70 8.32 23.86
C ASN A 278 -13.06 7.73 22.48
N GLY A 279 -13.73 6.61 22.32
CA GLY A 279 -14.27 5.60 23.21
C GLY A 279 -14.89 4.55 22.30
N CYS A 280 -14.72 3.27 22.61
CA CYS A 280 -15.51 2.20 22.01
C CYS A 280 -16.98 2.46 22.33
N LEU A 281 -17.83 2.53 21.31
CA LEU A 281 -19.25 2.25 21.49
C LEU A 281 -19.53 0.89 20.87
N ASN A 282 -19.53 -0.10 21.76
CA ASN A 282 -20.28 -1.33 21.59
C ASN A 282 -21.76 -0.97 21.42
N TYR A 283 -22.36 -1.43 20.33
CA TYR A 283 -23.79 -1.73 20.33
C TYR A 283 -23.93 -3.18 19.92
N GLY A 284 -23.91 -4.05 20.94
CA GLY A 284 -24.76 -5.22 20.90
C GLY A 284 -26.19 -4.74 21.17
N LEU A 285 -27.11 -5.04 20.27
CA LEU A 285 -28.52 -5.16 20.59
C LEU A 285 -29.07 -6.32 19.76
N THR A 286 -29.35 -7.38 20.48
CA THR A 286 -30.30 -8.44 20.17
C THR A 286 -31.67 -7.82 19.85
N SER A 287 -32.24 -8.23 18.73
CA SER A 287 -33.59 -8.81 18.56
C SER A 287 -33.74 -9.30 17.14
#